data_AF-A0A956ANI9-F1
#
_entry.id   AF-A0A956ANI9-F1
#
_cell.length_a   1.000
_cell.length_b   1.000
_cell.length_c   1.000
_cell.angle_alpha   90.00
_cell.angle_beta   90.00
_cell.angle_gamma   90.00
#
_symmetry.space_group_name_H-M   'P 1'
#
loop_
_entity.id
_entity.type
_entity.pdbx_description
1 polymer ?
#
loop_
_entity_poly.entity_id
_entity_poly.type
_entity_poly.pdbx_seq_one_letter_code
_entity_poly.pdbx_strand_id
1 'polypeptide(L)'
;MPDALRLRAANGVRTVAPAAPGFCRPGFEPLEAREARENKLRDVLNLRRLAEGGSTNFKPAHDLGDLTFAARFACSFPRDAHQQAWLAAYRQLLVNETDMPDTALDALLGYALTASDRRAELRCAGYAQDTTMPAPERAARSAVGMFVCGNRGVQADEMLYWLDRAEALPDELLRAALVWNVASWDRAPYARPLGSAGIAPDDLLRDQELAGWVQVRHDGLALDPRAFEQALSASRLDETERVFARVQFFRTKRLAQLHDTAFRALGARVPELLPMVTTLGEAAFTEWTRAHTENRAAMEQAFEFELRLAQGGPGAVRGCAPELRRAWHDYLEGQRPASPEDVEASVDTPAGSVLAAAYYRCELEAGERAHAVALAQLLQPAQTQRGPRVAALNAVRRAAAVAVRDNPRFPYTARGLRPFALMRDGVSWVRDVGDYSSSVVEGVVATLTPRGEDVRVTFRTQRVELPVLQCTETNRIHRILPDGTIQYRRNCVQTGTRLVDVTPPAGLVHRDFAAGIAVGHALRAYQGSSNEDVRTVPLVAYADGGATRPAAYLGVTLR
;
A
#
# COMPACT_ATOMS: atom_id res chain seq x y z
N MET A 1 -45.40 -7.71 -21.81
CA MET A 1 -44.08 -8.35 -21.60
C MET A 1 -44.37 -9.81 -21.27
N PRO A 2 -43.79 -10.81 -21.97
CA PRO A 2 -43.84 -12.18 -21.47
C PRO A 2 -43.21 -12.20 -20.07
N ASP A 3 -43.86 -12.82 -19.08
CA ASP A 3 -43.36 -12.81 -17.69
C ASP A 3 -41.93 -13.38 -17.57
N ALA A 4 -41.53 -14.24 -18.50
CA ALA A 4 -40.20 -14.82 -18.60
C ALA A 4 -39.05 -13.82 -18.90
N LEU A 5 -39.34 -12.58 -19.30
CA LEU A 5 -38.32 -11.54 -19.59
C LEU A 5 -38.32 -10.40 -18.56
N ARG A 6 -39.14 -10.49 -17.50
CA ARG A 6 -39.12 -9.52 -16.40
C ARG A 6 -37.94 -9.81 -15.48
N LEU A 7 -36.79 -9.22 -15.79
CA LEU A 7 -35.69 -9.18 -14.85
C LEU A 7 -36.08 -8.31 -13.66
N ARG A 8 -35.98 -8.87 -12.46
CA ARG A 8 -36.15 -8.09 -11.24
C ARG A 8 -34.95 -7.16 -11.09
N ALA A 9 -35.21 -5.95 -10.64
CA ALA A 9 -34.13 -5.11 -10.16
C ALA A 9 -33.43 -5.83 -9.00
N ALA A 10 -32.10 -5.78 -8.97
CA ALA A 10 -31.36 -6.26 -7.81
C ALA A 10 -31.75 -5.42 -6.58
N ASN A 11 -31.60 -5.98 -5.38
CA ASN A 11 -31.94 -5.26 -4.15
C ASN A 11 -31.19 -3.91 -4.09
N GLY A 12 -31.94 -2.83 -3.89
CA GLY A 12 -31.43 -1.47 -3.85
C GLY A 12 -31.10 -0.83 -5.20
N VAL A 13 -31.42 -1.50 -6.31
CA VAL A 13 -31.17 -1.00 -7.68
C VAL A 13 -32.48 -0.52 -8.32
N ARG A 14 -32.41 0.51 -9.16
CA ARG A 14 -33.57 1.06 -9.87
C ARG A 14 -34.07 0.13 -10.99
N THR A 15 -35.37 0.17 -11.27
CA THR A 15 -35.96 -0.41 -12.48
C THR A 15 -35.77 0.48 -13.70
N VAL A 16 -35.42 -0.12 -14.84
CA VAL A 16 -35.33 0.54 -16.14
C VAL A 16 -36.70 0.57 -16.80
N ALA A 17 -37.18 1.76 -17.13
CA ALA A 17 -38.40 1.91 -17.91
C ALA A 17 -38.14 1.57 -19.39
N PRO A 18 -39.09 0.93 -20.10
CA PRO A 18 -39.05 0.86 -21.54
C PRO A 18 -39.06 2.29 -22.10
N ALA A 19 -38.02 2.67 -22.83
CA ALA A 19 -37.93 3.98 -23.47
C ALA A 19 -37.41 3.82 -24.91
N ALA A 20 -37.93 4.64 -25.81
CA ALA A 20 -37.38 4.72 -27.15
C ALA A 20 -35.91 5.18 -27.06
N PRO A 21 -34.96 4.46 -27.70
CA PRO A 21 -33.55 4.76 -27.58
C PRO A 21 -33.21 6.12 -28.19
N GLY A 22 -32.85 7.10 -27.35
CA GLY A 22 -32.43 8.44 -27.80
C GLY A 22 -31.09 8.45 -28.55
N PHE A 23 -30.37 7.32 -28.55
CA PHE A 23 -29.06 7.17 -29.17
C PHE A 23 -29.11 6.70 -30.64
N CYS A 24 -30.27 6.36 -31.18
CA CYS A 24 -30.39 5.91 -32.57
C CYS A 24 -30.24 7.07 -33.54
N ARG A 25 -29.15 7.09 -34.30
CA ARG A 25 -28.85 8.08 -35.35
C ARG A 25 -29.04 7.47 -36.74
N PRO A 26 -29.35 8.27 -37.78
CA PRO A 26 -29.33 7.80 -39.16
C PRO A 26 -27.94 7.26 -39.56
N GLY A 27 -27.89 6.24 -40.42
CA GLY A 27 -26.63 5.76 -41.03
C GLY A 27 -25.97 4.56 -40.34
N PHE A 28 -26.59 3.94 -39.33
CA PHE A 28 -26.15 2.63 -38.82
C PHE A 28 -26.62 1.49 -39.74
N GLU A 29 -25.85 0.41 -39.81
CA GLU A 29 -26.26 -0.80 -40.52
C GLU A 29 -27.34 -1.54 -39.70
N PRO A 30 -28.59 -1.65 -40.19
CA PRO A 30 -29.64 -2.35 -39.45
C PRO A 30 -29.29 -3.84 -39.30
N LEU A 31 -29.73 -4.46 -38.21
CA LEU A 31 -29.67 -5.92 -38.08
C LEU A 31 -30.67 -6.56 -39.02
N GLU A 32 -30.23 -7.58 -39.76
CA GLU A 32 -31.17 -8.39 -40.52
C GLU A 32 -32.08 -9.18 -39.56
N ALA A 33 -33.34 -9.38 -39.97
CA ALA A 33 -34.33 -10.09 -39.16
C ALA A 33 -33.94 -11.55 -38.82
N ARG A 34 -32.97 -12.12 -39.54
CA ARG A 34 -32.41 -13.45 -39.28
C ARG A 34 -31.36 -13.41 -38.16
N GLU A 35 -30.39 -12.50 -38.24
CA GLU A 35 -29.38 -12.28 -37.20
C GLU A 35 -30.02 -11.90 -35.86
N ALA A 36 -31.07 -11.06 -35.92
CA ALA A 36 -31.87 -10.69 -34.75
C ALA A 36 -32.58 -11.89 -34.10
N ARG A 37 -32.88 -12.97 -34.83
CA ARG A 37 -33.53 -14.17 -34.29
C ARG A 37 -32.53 -15.16 -33.69
N GLU A 38 -31.40 -15.38 -34.36
CA GLU A 38 -30.37 -16.35 -33.93
C GLU A 38 -29.67 -15.90 -32.64
N ASN A 39 -29.30 -14.62 -32.52
CA ASN A 39 -28.65 -14.08 -31.31
C ASN A 39 -29.63 -13.92 -30.13
N LYS A 40 -30.89 -13.54 -30.40
CA LYS A 40 -31.93 -13.36 -29.37
C LYS A 40 -32.19 -14.64 -28.58
N LEU A 41 -32.14 -15.83 -29.19
CA LEU A 41 -32.36 -17.07 -28.45
C LEU A 41 -31.20 -17.36 -27.48
N ARG A 42 -29.96 -17.21 -27.94
CA ARG A 42 -28.76 -17.38 -27.11
C ARG A 42 -28.76 -16.40 -25.95
N ASP A 43 -29.04 -15.14 -26.23
CA ASP A 43 -28.98 -14.08 -25.23
C ASP A 43 -30.16 -14.19 -24.27
N VAL A 44 -31.39 -14.50 -24.72
CA VAL A 44 -32.52 -14.77 -23.82
C VAL A 44 -32.23 -15.95 -22.90
N LEU A 45 -31.59 -17.02 -23.39
CA LEU A 45 -31.20 -18.15 -22.55
C LEU A 45 -30.13 -17.76 -21.52
N ASN A 46 -29.17 -16.91 -21.89
CA ASN A 46 -28.16 -16.39 -20.97
C ASN A 46 -28.78 -15.43 -19.93
N LEU A 47 -29.59 -14.46 -20.38
CA LEU A 47 -30.35 -13.52 -19.54
C LEU A 47 -31.25 -14.27 -18.55
N ARG A 48 -31.89 -15.36 -18.98
CA ARG A 48 -32.74 -16.19 -18.14
C ARG A 48 -31.93 -16.97 -17.11
N ARG A 49 -30.81 -17.59 -17.50
CA ARG A 49 -29.91 -18.25 -16.55
C ARG A 49 -29.38 -17.27 -15.51
N LEU A 50 -29.03 -16.06 -15.92
CA LEU A 50 -28.62 -14.97 -15.02
C LEU A 50 -29.74 -14.57 -14.05
N ALA A 51 -30.97 -14.42 -14.56
CA ALA A 51 -32.15 -14.13 -13.74
C ALA A 51 -32.43 -15.20 -12.69
N GLU A 52 -32.12 -16.45 -13.03
CA GLU A 52 -32.31 -17.63 -12.20
C GLU A 52 -31.12 -17.89 -11.24
N GLY A 53 -30.14 -16.96 -11.18
CA GLY A 53 -28.96 -17.07 -10.29
C GLY A 53 -27.87 -18.01 -10.81
N GLY A 54 -27.96 -18.45 -12.05
CA GLY A 54 -26.95 -19.28 -12.71
C GLY A 54 -25.75 -18.45 -13.18
N SER A 55 -24.55 -19.02 -12.99
CA SER A 55 -23.32 -18.49 -13.61
C SER A 55 -23.39 -18.66 -15.12
N THR A 56 -23.13 -17.58 -15.86
CA THR A 56 -22.92 -17.63 -17.31
C THR A 56 -21.60 -16.95 -17.66
N ASN A 57 -21.00 -17.34 -18.79
CA ASN A 57 -19.85 -16.61 -19.37
C ASN A 57 -20.27 -15.28 -20.02
N PHE A 58 -21.53 -14.87 -19.89
CA PHE A 58 -22.06 -13.64 -20.44
C PHE A 58 -21.48 -12.46 -19.65
N LYS A 59 -20.82 -11.54 -20.36
CA LYS A 59 -20.13 -10.38 -19.79
C LYS A 59 -20.66 -9.11 -20.48
N PRO A 60 -21.92 -8.73 -20.26
CA PRO A 60 -22.65 -7.79 -21.11
C PRO A 60 -22.03 -6.39 -21.20
N ALA A 61 -21.23 -5.97 -20.21
CA ALA A 61 -20.52 -4.69 -20.27
C ALA A 61 -18.99 -4.83 -20.51
N HIS A 62 -18.51 -5.97 -21.00
CA HIS A 62 -17.10 -6.14 -21.39
C HIS A 62 -16.88 -6.40 -22.87
N ASP A 63 -17.89 -6.92 -23.57
CA ASP A 63 -17.79 -7.12 -25.02
C ASP A 63 -18.50 -5.97 -25.74
N LEU A 64 -17.71 -5.16 -26.45
CA LEU A 64 -18.25 -4.12 -27.31
C LEU A 64 -19.20 -4.72 -28.34
N GLY A 65 -18.97 -5.97 -28.78
CA GLY A 65 -19.86 -6.71 -29.66
C GLY A 65 -21.26 -6.92 -29.08
N ASP A 66 -21.39 -7.26 -27.80
CA ASP A 66 -22.70 -7.43 -27.13
C ASP A 66 -23.42 -6.07 -27.00
N LEU A 67 -22.70 -5.01 -26.67
CA LEU A 67 -23.23 -3.64 -26.62
C LEU A 67 -23.65 -3.13 -28.00
N THR A 68 -22.83 -3.37 -29.03
CA THR A 68 -23.13 -3.02 -30.42
C THR A 68 -24.36 -3.79 -30.90
N PHE A 69 -24.46 -5.08 -30.58
CA PHE A 69 -25.65 -5.86 -30.90
C PHE A 69 -26.90 -5.30 -30.23
N ALA A 70 -26.85 -5.06 -28.91
CA ALA A 70 -27.98 -4.50 -28.18
C ALA A 70 -28.40 -3.12 -28.72
N ALA A 71 -27.44 -2.29 -29.09
CA ALA A 71 -27.72 -0.98 -29.65
C ALA A 71 -28.29 -1.05 -31.09
N ARG A 72 -27.73 -1.89 -31.97
CA ARG A 72 -28.29 -2.12 -33.32
C ARG A 72 -29.69 -2.70 -33.22
N PHE A 73 -29.91 -3.61 -32.28
CA PHE A 73 -31.20 -4.23 -32.02
C PHE A 73 -32.23 -3.20 -31.57
N ALA A 74 -31.85 -2.28 -30.68
CA ALA A 74 -32.69 -1.17 -30.25
C ALA A 74 -33.11 -0.28 -31.43
N CYS A 75 -32.19 0.03 -32.35
CA CYS A 75 -32.43 0.94 -33.46
C CYS A 75 -33.12 0.30 -34.66
N SER A 76 -32.92 -0.99 -34.93
CA SER A 76 -33.60 -1.72 -36.00
C SER A 76 -35.07 -1.99 -35.68
N PHE A 77 -35.43 -2.05 -34.40
CA PHE A 77 -36.77 -2.46 -33.96
C PHE A 77 -37.41 -1.51 -32.92
N PRO A 78 -37.54 -0.20 -33.22
CA PRO A 78 -37.95 0.79 -32.23
C PRO A 78 -39.43 0.66 -31.80
N ARG A 79 -40.26 -0.05 -32.58
CA ARG A 79 -41.72 -0.16 -32.35
C ARG A 79 -42.19 -1.56 -31.98
N ASP A 80 -41.33 -2.57 -31.99
CA ASP A 80 -41.74 -3.94 -31.68
C ASP A 80 -41.70 -4.21 -30.18
N ALA A 81 -42.87 -4.53 -29.61
CA ALA A 81 -43.04 -4.67 -28.17
C ALA A 81 -42.19 -5.80 -27.55
N HIS A 82 -41.90 -6.88 -28.29
CA HIS A 82 -41.07 -7.98 -27.78
C HIS A 82 -39.59 -7.63 -27.81
N GLN A 83 -39.14 -6.90 -28.83
CA GLN A 83 -37.77 -6.40 -28.93
C GLN A 83 -37.49 -5.31 -27.90
N GLN A 84 -38.43 -4.38 -27.69
CA GLN A 84 -38.33 -3.38 -26.63
C GLN A 84 -38.32 -4.02 -25.23
N ALA A 85 -39.09 -5.09 -25.01
CA ALA A 85 -39.04 -5.85 -23.77
C ALA A 85 -37.67 -6.51 -23.52
N TRP A 86 -37.05 -7.09 -24.55
CA TRP A 86 -35.70 -7.65 -24.46
C TRP A 86 -34.66 -6.57 -24.17
N LEU A 87 -34.73 -5.43 -24.85
CA LEU A 87 -33.82 -4.31 -24.61
C LEU A 87 -33.96 -3.77 -23.19
N ALA A 88 -35.19 -3.64 -22.68
CA ALA A 88 -35.43 -3.23 -21.30
C ALA A 88 -34.80 -4.23 -20.30
N ALA A 89 -34.89 -5.53 -20.57
CA ALA A 89 -34.23 -6.56 -19.78
C ALA A 89 -32.70 -6.44 -19.86
N TYR A 90 -32.13 -6.30 -21.06
CA TYR A 90 -30.68 -6.11 -21.23
C TYR A 90 -30.16 -4.88 -20.49
N ARG A 91 -30.87 -3.74 -20.61
CA ARG A 91 -30.55 -2.52 -19.86
C ARG A 91 -30.66 -2.75 -18.36
N GLN A 92 -31.69 -3.48 -17.89
CA GLN A 92 -31.82 -3.82 -16.47
C GLN A 92 -30.63 -4.64 -15.96
N LEU A 93 -30.05 -5.54 -16.76
CA LEU A 93 -28.81 -6.21 -16.37
C LEU A 93 -27.65 -5.24 -16.22
N LEU A 94 -27.46 -4.34 -17.19
CA LEU A 94 -26.41 -3.33 -17.10
C LEU A 94 -26.59 -2.46 -15.86
N VAL A 95 -27.83 -2.04 -15.55
CA VAL A 95 -28.14 -1.30 -14.32
C VAL A 95 -27.91 -2.16 -13.06
N ASN A 96 -28.26 -3.44 -13.07
CA ASN A 96 -27.99 -4.33 -11.92
C ASN A 96 -26.47 -4.50 -11.66
N GLU A 97 -25.66 -4.55 -12.72
CA GLU A 97 -24.20 -4.68 -12.63
C GLU A 97 -23.48 -3.38 -12.25
N THR A 98 -24.01 -2.24 -12.66
CA THR A 98 -23.27 -0.96 -12.61
C THR A 98 -23.98 0.14 -11.82
N ASP A 99 -25.29 0.05 -11.65
CA ASP A 99 -26.15 1.14 -11.15
C ASP A 99 -26.04 2.45 -11.96
N MET A 100 -25.69 2.34 -13.24
CA MET A 100 -25.54 3.48 -14.13
C MET A 100 -26.89 4.17 -14.43
N PRO A 101 -26.95 5.51 -14.52
CA PRO A 101 -28.15 6.23 -14.96
C PRO A 101 -28.44 5.99 -16.45
N ASP A 102 -29.70 6.16 -16.86
CA ASP A 102 -30.13 5.84 -18.24
C ASP A 102 -29.40 6.67 -19.29
N THR A 103 -29.03 7.91 -18.97
CA THR A 103 -28.25 8.80 -19.85
C THR A 103 -26.86 8.25 -20.16
N ALA A 104 -26.18 7.67 -19.16
CA ALA A 104 -24.87 7.08 -19.37
C ALA A 104 -24.97 5.73 -20.09
N LEU A 105 -26.06 4.96 -19.88
CA LEU A 105 -26.35 3.75 -20.67
C LEU A 105 -26.63 4.08 -22.13
N ASP A 106 -27.39 5.14 -22.40
CA ASP A 106 -27.68 5.61 -23.75
C ASP A 106 -26.40 6.07 -24.45
N ALA A 107 -25.52 6.78 -23.74
CA ALA A 107 -24.20 7.16 -24.26
C ALA A 107 -23.34 5.92 -24.60
N LEU A 108 -23.35 4.90 -23.74
CA LEU A 108 -22.64 3.64 -23.99
C LEU A 108 -23.16 2.90 -25.23
N LEU A 109 -24.47 2.74 -25.34
CA LEU A 109 -25.09 2.06 -26.48
C LEU A 109 -24.92 2.87 -27.77
N GLY A 110 -25.05 4.20 -27.71
CA GLY A 110 -24.78 5.09 -28.83
C GLY A 110 -23.34 5.01 -29.31
N TYR A 111 -22.37 4.95 -28.40
CA TYR A 111 -20.97 4.74 -28.75
C TYR A 111 -20.75 3.38 -29.44
N ALA A 112 -21.33 2.31 -28.88
CA ALA A 112 -21.20 0.96 -29.43
C ALA A 112 -21.73 0.83 -30.87
N LEU A 113 -22.67 1.67 -31.30
CA LEU A 113 -23.12 1.76 -32.70
C LEU A 113 -22.08 2.36 -33.65
N THR A 114 -21.23 3.26 -33.13
CA THR A 114 -20.24 4.00 -33.93
C THR A 114 -18.89 3.32 -33.98
N ALA A 115 -18.62 2.39 -33.06
CA ALA A 115 -17.37 1.64 -33.04
C ALA A 115 -17.35 0.62 -34.19
N SER A 116 -16.48 0.82 -35.16
CA SER A 116 -16.32 -0.05 -36.33
C SER A 116 -15.56 -1.34 -36.03
N ASP A 117 -14.74 -1.36 -34.97
CA ASP A 117 -13.92 -2.51 -34.58
C ASP A 117 -14.54 -3.29 -33.43
N ARG A 118 -14.60 -4.63 -33.55
CA ARG A 118 -15.05 -5.54 -32.48
C ARG A 118 -14.19 -5.46 -31.21
N ARG A 119 -13.00 -4.86 -31.30
CA ARG A 119 -12.14 -4.50 -30.18
C ARG A 119 -11.89 -3.01 -30.31
N ALA A 120 -12.53 -2.19 -29.47
CA ALA A 120 -12.09 -0.81 -29.31
C ALA A 120 -10.66 -0.85 -28.76
N GLU A 121 -9.66 -0.72 -29.64
CA GLU A 121 -8.30 -0.43 -29.21
C GLU A 121 -8.28 1.00 -28.69
N LEU A 122 -8.46 1.14 -27.38
CA LEU A 122 -8.36 2.43 -26.70
C LEU A 122 -6.92 2.91 -26.80
N ARG A 123 -6.71 4.03 -27.51
CA ARG A 123 -5.37 4.57 -27.79
C ARG A 123 -4.68 5.02 -26.52
N CYS A 124 -5.42 5.65 -25.61
CA CYS A 124 -5.00 6.15 -24.31
C CYS A 124 -3.73 6.98 -24.35
N ALA A 125 -3.55 7.71 -25.44
CA ALA A 125 -2.38 8.56 -25.66
C ALA A 125 -2.25 9.65 -24.59
N GLY A 126 -3.38 10.13 -24.04
CA GLY A 126 -3.41 11.10 -22.95
C GLY A 126 -2.78 10.59 -21.63
N TYR A 127 -2.64 9.27 -21.48
CA TYR A 127 -2.08 8.59 -20.32
C TYR A 127 -0.80 7.83 -20.65
N ALA A 128 -0.21 8.10 -21.81
CA ALA A 128 1.14 7.65 -22.11
C ALA A 128 2.09 8.12 -21.00
N GLN A 129 2.97 7.21 -20.61
CA GLN A 129 4.00 7.43 -19.61
C GLN A 129 5.34 7.56 -20.31
N ASP A 130 6.19 8.41 -19.77
CA ASP A 130 7.61 8.44 -20.09
C ASP A 130 8.42 8.33 -18.79
N THR A 131 9.69 7.97 -18.91
CA THR A 131 10.58 7.80 -17.76
C THR A 131 11.03 9.11 -17.13
N THR A 132 10.85 10.25 -17.81
CA THR A 132 11.21 11.58 -17.29
C THR A 132 10.13 12.20 -16.40
N MET A 133 8.89 11.74 -16.52
CA MET A 133 7.77 12.18 -15.72
C MET A 133 7.97 11.87 -14.22
N PRO A 134 7.56 12.75 -13.30
CA PRO A 134 7.59 12.48 -11.87
C PRO A 134 6.89 11.17 -11.51
N ALA A 135 7.49 10.37 -10.62
CA ALA A 135 6.94 9.07 -10.23
C ALA A 135 5.48 9.12 -9.72
N PRO A 136 5.04 10.12 -8.93
CA PRO A 136 3.63 10.29 -8.56
C PRO A 136 2.71 10.50 -9.77
N GLU A 137 3.14 11.30 -10.74
CA GLU A 137 2.37 11.56 -11.95
C GLU A 137 2.30 10.29 -12.83
N ARG A 138 3.41 9.55 -12.97
CA ARG A 138 3.43 8.26 -13.68
C ARG A 138 2.48 7.26 -13.04
N ALA A 139 2.50 7.16 -11.71
CA ALA A 139 1.59 6.31 -10.94
C ALA A 139 0.13 6.69 -11.13
N ALA A 140 -0.20 7.99 -11.05
CA ALA A 140 -1.55 8.49 -11.29
C ALA A 140 -2.03 8.19 -12.71
N ARG A 141 -1.19 8.47 -13.73
CA ARG A 141 -1.52 8.15 -15.12
C ARG A 141 -1.66 6.65 -15.35
N SER A 142 -0.83 5.86 -14.66
CA SER A 142 -0.93 4.41 -14.71
C SER A 142 -2.27 3.91 -14.20
N ALA A 143 -2.70 4.44 -13.05
CA ALA A 143 -3.95 4.06 -12.41
C ALA A 143 -5.11 4.26 -13.39
N VAL A 144 -5.20 5.47 -13.95
CA VAL A 144 -6.27 5.84 -14.87
C VAL A 144 -6.16 5.07 -16.19
N GLY A 145 -4.95 4.88 -16.72
CA GLY A 145 -4.71 4.07 -17.92
C GLY A 145 -5.13 2.60 -17.74
N MET A 146 -4.87 1.99 -16.59
CA MET A 146 -5.36 0.63 -16.27
C MET A 146 -6.87 0.59 -16.14
N PHE A 147 -7.44 1.62 -15.50
CA PHE A 147 -8.86 1.73 -15.22
C PHE A 147 -9.68 1.87 -16.51
N VAL A 148 -9.28 2.78 -17.40
CA VAL A 148 -10.02 3.05 -18.64
C VAL A 148 -9.63 2.06 -19.75
N CYS A 149 -8.33 1.78 -19.91
CA CYS A 149 -7.79 1.18 -21.12
C CYS A 149 -7.42 -0.30 -20.93
N GLY A 150 -7.46 -0.81 -19.70
CA GLY A 150 -6.98 -2.14 -19.38
C GLY A 150 -5.47 -2.34 -19.60
N ASN A 151 -4.71 -1.24 -19.77
CA ASN A 151 -3.29 -1.29 -20.10
C ASN A 151 -2.50 -1.84 -18.90
N ARG A 152 -1.69 -2.88 -19.10
CA ARG A 152 -1.04 -3.66 -18.01
C ARG A 152 0.42 -3.25 -17.74
N GLY A 153 0.83 -2.07 -18.23
CA GLY A 153 2.25 -1.69 -18.33
C GLY A 153 2.97 -1.43 -16.99
N VAL A 154 2.25 -1.12 -15.91
CA VAL A 154 2.84 -0.85 -14.58
C VAL A 154 2.34 -1.88 -13.58
N GLN A 155 3.12 -2.14 -12.54
CA GLN A 155 2.68 -2.98 -11.45
C GLN A 155 1.81 -2.13 -10.48
N ALA A 156 0.62 -2.62 -10.11
CA ALA A 156 -0.39 -1.89 -9.31
C ALA A 156 0.12 -1.42 -7.92
N ASP A 157 1.24 -1.97 -7.50
CA ASP A 157 1.94 -1.72 -6.26
C ASP A 157 2.80 -0.46 -6.29
N GLU A 158 3.41 -0.09 -7.43
CA GLU A 158 4.07 1.21 -7.58
C GLU A 158 3.02 2.33 -7.48
N MET A 159 1.85 2.10 -8.08
CA MET A 159 0.73 3.04 -8.01
C MET A 159 0.33 3.33 -6.56
N LEU A 160 0.05 2.29 -5.76
CA LEU A 160 -0.36 2.49 -4.37
C LEU A 160 0.75 3.13 -3.54
N TYR A 161 2.02 2.78 -3.79
CA TYR A 161 3.16 3.41 -3.13
C TYR A 161 3.17 4.94 -3.32
N TRP A 162 2.89 5.46 -4.52
CA TRP A 162 2.90 6.91 -4.71
C TRP A 162 1.58 7.59 -4.31
N LEU A 163 0.44 6.93 -4.56
CA LEU A 163 -0.87 7.52 -4.29
C LEU A 163 -1.27 7.52 -2.82
N ASP A 164 -0.71 6.63 -2.00
CA ASP A 164 -1.05 6.58 -0.58
C ASP A 164 -0.43 7.72 0.26
N ARG A 165 0.38 8.61 -0.31
CA ARG A 165 0.97 9.73 0.44
C ARG A 165 -0.02 10.83 0.80
N ALA A 166 -1.22 10.82 0.21
CA ALA A 166 -2.19 11.88 0.36
C ALA A 166 -3.43 11.38 1.10
N GLU A 167 -3.95 12.23 1.99
CA GLU A 167 -5.27 12.09 2.60
C GLU A 167 -6.34 11.92 1.52
N ALA A 168 -6.37 12.87 0.58
CA ALA A 168 -7.29 12.88 -0.54
C ALA A 168 -6.55 12.72 -1.87
N LEU A 169 -7.13 11.95 -2.78
CA LEU A 169 -6.63 11.86 -4.15
C LEU A 169 -6.96 13.15 -4.91
N PRO A 170 -6.12 13.55 -5.88
CA PRO A 170 -6.28 14.79 -6.65
C PRO A 170 -7.68 14.99 -7.27
N ASP A 171 -8.30 13.91 -7.74
CA ASP A 171 -9.63 13.94 -8.35
C ASP A 171 -10.34 12.59 -8.24
N GLU A 172 -11.61 12.60 -8.62
CA GLU A 172 -12.51 11.44 -8.52
C GLU A 172 -12.25 10.37 -9.59
N LEU A 173 -11.66 10.73 -10.73
CA LEU A 173 -11.27 9.77 -11.77
C LEU A 173 -10.11 8.90 -11.27
N LEU A 174 -9.12 9.52 -10.63
CA LEU A 174 -8.01 8.83 -9.99
C LEU A 174 -8.46 8.02 -8.77
N ARG A 175 -9.43 8.52 -7.98
CA ARG A 175 -10.05 7.75 -6.89
C ARG A 175 -10.71 6.48 -7.38
N ALA A 176 -11.57 6.59 -8.39
CA ALA A 176 -12.24 5.43 -8.99
C ALA A 176 -11.22 4.45 -9.59
N ALA A 177 -10.17 4.96 -10.22
CA ALA A 177 -9.09 4.15 -10.74
C ALA A 177 -8.34 3.40 -9.64
N LEU A 178 -7.99 4.05 -8.52
CA LEU A 178 -7.33 3.39 -7.39
C LEU A 178 -8.20 2.28 -6.81
N VAL A 179 -9.48 2.59 -6.51
CA VAL A 179 -10.43 1.62 -5.93
C VAL A 179 -10.57 0.42 -6.86
N TRP A 180 -10.74 0.65 -8.17
CA TRP A 180 -10.80 -0.44 -9.15
C TRP A 180 -9.54 -1.31 -9.11
N ASN A 181 -8.37 -0.70 -9.27
CA ASN A 181 -7.13 -1.45 -9.38
C ASN A 181 -6.77 -2.23 -8.10
N VAL A 182 -7.16 -1.75 -6.92
CA VAL A 182 -6.89 -2.41 -5.64
C VAL A 182 -7.98 -3.42 -5.25
N ALA A 183 -9.26 -3.06 -5.39
CA ALA A 183 -10.38 -3.93 -4.99
C ALA A 183 -10.74 -4.99 -6.05
N SER A 184 -10.31 -4.82 -7.32
CA SER A 184 -10.58 -5.79 -8.39
C SER A 184 -9.38 -6.71 -8.69
N TRP A 185 -8.38 -6.79 -7.79
CA TRP A 185 -7.06 -7.34 -8.14
C TRP A 185 -7.01 -8.86 -8.27
N ASP A 186 -8.09 -9.60 -7.97
CA ASP A 186 -8.21 -11.00 -8.36
C ASP A 186 -8.50 -11.13 -9.87
N ARG A 187 -7.51 -10.72 -10.67
CA ARG A 187 -7.37 -11.03 -12.10
C ARG A 187 -6.46 -12.25 -12.28
N ALA A 188 -6.49 -13.21 -11.36
CA ALA A 188 -6.18 -14.57 -11.79
C ALA A 188 -7.12 -14.89 -12.96
N PRO A 189 -6.66 -15.54 -14.05
CA PRO A 189 -7.50 -15.90 -15.19
C PRO A 189 -8.68 -16.84 -14.85
N TYR A 190 -8.88 -17.14 -13.55
CA TYR A 190 -9.91 -17.99 -12.97
C TYR A 190 -10.92 -17.25 -12.10
N ALA A 191 -10.84 -15.92 -11.95
CA ALA A 191 -11.86 -15.17 -11.23
C ALA A 191 -13.19 -15.28 -11.98
N ARG A 192 -14.13 -16.00 -11.36
CA ARG A 192 -15.50 -16.13 -11.83
C ARG A 192 -16.09 -14.73 -11.96
N PRO A 193 -16.93 -14.46 -12.98
CA PRO A 193 -17.54 -13.15 -13.16
C PRO A 193 -18.37 -12.78 -11.92
N LEU A 194 -17.88 -11.80 -11.17
CA LEU A 194 -18.47 -11.25 -9.94
C LEU A 194 -19.88 -10.64 -10.16
N GLY A 195 -20.31 -10.48 -11.42
CA GLY A 195 -21.50 -9.71 -11.81
C GLY A 195 -22.83 -10.46 -11.79
N SER A 196 -22.87 -11.79 -11.63
CA SER A 196 -24.14 -12.53 -11.83
C SER A 196 -24.70 -13.33 -10.66
N ALA A 197 -23.90 -13.66 -9.63
CA ALA A 197 -24.34 -14.55 -8.54
C ALA A 197 -24.21 -13.96 -7.12
N GLY A 198 -23.84 -12.69 -7.00
CA GLY A 198 -23.38 -12.14 -5.72
C GLY A 198 -22.00 -12.67 -5.34
N ILE A 199 -21.32 -11.97 -4.44
CA ILE A 199 -20.06 -12.45 -3.87
C ILE A 199 -20.44 -13.45 -2.78
N ALA A 200 -20.17 -14.74 -3.01
CA ALA A 200 -20.39 -15.74 -1.98
C ALA A 200 -19.45 -15.44 -0.80
N PRO A 201 -19.92 -15.49 0.46
CA PRO A 201 -19.07 -15.23 1.62
C PRO A 201 -17.79 -16.08 1.66
N ASP A 202 -17.82 -17.28 1.10
CA ASP A 202 -16.69 -18.21 1.09
C ASP A 202 -15.60 -17.80 0.06
N ASP A 203 -15.96 -17.06 -0.99
CA ASP A 203 -15.00 -16.51 -1.97
C ASP A 203 -14.16 -15.37 -1.36
N LEU A 204 -14.67 -14.71 -0.32
CA LEU A 204 -14.00 -13.63 0.42
C LEU A 204 -13.00 -14.10 1.47
N LEU A 205 -12.87 -15.41 1.69
CA LEU A 205 -11.93 -15.98 2.66
C LEU A 205 -10.47 -15.88 2.20
N ARG A 206 -10.20 -15.27 1.04
CA ARG A 206 -8.85 -14.97 0.58
C ARG A 206 -8.31 -13.74 1.32
N ASP A 207 -7.16 -13.87 1.94
CA ASP A 207 -6.49 -12.76 2.62
C ASP A 207 -6.30 -11.51 1.73
N GLN A 208 -6.04 -11.70 0.43
CA GLN A 208 -5.82 -10.60 -0.51
C GLN A 208 -7.07 -9.75 -0.76
N GLU A 209 -8.27 -10.36 -0.76
CA GLU A 209 -9.54 -9.64 -0.94
C GLU A 209 -9.81 -8.72 0.25
N LEU A 210 -9.62 -9.25 1.46
CA LEU A 210 -9.77 -8.45 2.69
C LEU A 210 -8.72 -7.32 2.73
N ALA A 211 -7.46 -7.63 2.40
CA ALA A 211 -6.39 -6.63 2.39
C ALA A 211 -6.67 -5.51 1.40
N GLY A 212 -6.98 -5.84 0.14
CA GLY A 212 -7.29 -4.86 -0.90
C GLY A 212 -8.50 -4.02 -0.51
N TRP A 213 -9.61 -4.66 -0.10
CA TRP A 213 -10.81 -3.93 0.29
C TRP A 213 -10.55 -2.97 1.45
N VAL A 214 -9.91 -3.41 2.54
CA VAL A 214 -9.64 -2.53 3.71
C VAL A 214 -8.82 -1.30 3.31
N GLN A 215 -7.87 -1.44 2.39
CA GLN A 215 -7.04 -0.32 1.93
C GLN A 215 -7.87 0.75 1.23
N VAL A 216 -8.80 0.37 0.35
CA VAL A 216 -9.58 1.33 -0.46
C VAL A 216 -11.02 1.48 -0.03
N ARG A 217 -11.42 0.93 1.12
CA ARG A 217 -12.80 1.00 1.61
C ARG A 217 -13.26 2.44 1.79
N HIS A 218 -12.45 3.28 2.42
CA HIS A 218 -12.74 4.70 2.63
C HIS A 218 -13.02 5.39 1.28
N ASP A 219 -12.09 5.24 0.33
CA ASP A 219 -12.22 5.81 -1.01
C ASP A 219 -13.42 5.26 -1.79
N GLY A 220 -13.66 3.94 -1.73
CA GLY A 220 -14.71 3.26 -2.47
C GLY A 220 -16.12 3.65 -2.01
N LEU A 221 -16.30 3.86 -0.70
CA LEU A 221 -17.56 4.34 -0.14
C LEU A 221 -17.78 5.83 -0.38
N ALA A 222 -16.71 6.59 -0.62
CA ALA A 222 -16.75 8.02 -0.93
C ALA A 222 -16.94 8.34 -2.42
N LEU A 223 -17.18 7.36 -3.29
CA LEU A 223 -17.29 7.58 -4.74
C LEU A 223 -18.49 8.46 -5.14
N ASP A 224 -18.22 9.63 -5.71
CA ASP A 224 -19.20 10.65 -6.12
C ASP A 224 -19.34 10.78 -7.66
N PRO A 225 -20.48 10.39 -8.25
CA PRO A 225 -20.71 10.50 -9.69
C PRO A 225 -20.59 11.94 -10.23
N ARG A 226 -20.92 12.96 -9.43
CA ARG A 226 -20.87 14.36 -9.87
C ARG A 226 -19.42 14.84 -9.97
N ALA A 227 -18.62 14.60 -8.93
CA ALA A 227 -17.20 14.89 -8.94
C ALA A 227 -16.48 14.09 -10.05
N PHE A 228 -16.92 12.86 -10.31
CA PHE A 228 -16.40 12.04 -11.39
C PHE A 228 -16.64 12.66 -12.77
N GLU A 229 -17.87 13.09 -13.08
CA GLU A 229 -18.14 13.74 -14.38
C GLU A 229 -17.35 15.05 -14.53
N GLN A 230 -17.13 15.80 -13.45
CA GLN A 230 -16.26 16.99 -13.47
C GLN A 230 -14.82 16.62 -13.80
N ALA A 231 -14.22 15.67 -13.08
CA ALA A 231 -12.87 15.17 -13.33
C ALA A 231 -12.73 14.60 -14.76
N LEU A 232 -13.74 13.85 -15.20
CA LEU A 232 -13.80 13.26 -16.53
C LEU A 232 -13.83 14.33 -17.64
N SER A 233 -14.61 15.40 -17.44
CA SER A 233 -14.68 16.51 -18.40
C SER A 233 -13.36 17.27 -18.53
N ALA A 234 -12.61 17.38 -17.43
CA ALA A 234 -11.28 18.00 -17.37
C ALA A 234 -10.14 17.08 -17.85
N SER A 235 -10.43 15.78 -18.02
CA SER A 235 -9.43 14.80 -18.45
C SER A 235 -9.04 14.94 -19.92
N ARG A 236 -7.87 14.39 -20.26
CA ARG A 236 -7.37 14.28 -21.63
C ARG A 236 -7.92 13.08 -22.40
N LEU A 237 -8.90 12.37 -21.83
CA LEU A 237 -9.56 11.26 -22.49
C LEU A 237 -10.39 11.77 -23.67
N ASP A 238 -10.34 11.07 -24.79
CA ASP A 238 -11.25 11.33 -25.89
C ASP A 238 -12.69 10.87 -25.57
N GLU A 239 -13.67 11.16 -26.44
CA GLU A 239 -15.08 10.84 -26.15
C GLU A 239 -15.32 9.33 -25.96
N THR A 240 -14.58 8.50 -26.71
CA THR A 240 -14.65 7.04 -26.60
C THR A 240 -14.17 6.60 -25.22
N GLU A 241 -12.98 7.05 -24.84
CA GLU A 241 -12.36 6.73 -23.58
C GLU A 241 -13.19 7.24 -22.39
N ARG A 242 -13.85 8.40 -22.54
CA ARG A 242 -14.77 8.94 -21.52
C ARG A 242 -15.98 8.05 -21.30
N VAL A 243 -16.56 7.47 -22.36
CA VAL A 243 -17.67 6.50 -22.23
C VAL A 243 -17.20 5.27 -21.45
N PHE A 244 -16.03 4.71 -21.76
CA PHE A 244 -15.48 3.58 -21.01
C PHE A 244 -15.20 3.93 -19.55
N ALA A 245 -14.63 5.11 -19.28
CA ALA A 245 -14.38 5.58 -17.91
C ALA A 245 -15.68 5.64 -17.08
N ARG A 246 -16.81 6.10 -17.67
CA ARG A 246 -18.13 6.08 -16.99
C ARG A 246 -18.58 4.68 -16.65
N VAL A 247 -18.47 3.74 -17.59
CA VAL A 247 -18.81 2.33 -17.34
C VAL A 247 -18.01 1.77 -16.17
N GLN A 248 -16.70 2.01 -16.18
CA GLN A 248 -15.82 1.51 -15.13
C GLN A 248 -16.11 2.20 -13.79
N PHE A 249 -16.42 3.50 -13.77
CA PHE A 249 -16.75 4.21 -12.54
C PHE A 249 -17.97 3.60 -11.83
N PHE A 250 -19.07 3.44 -12.57
CA PHE A 250 -20.30 2.88 -12.04
C PHE A 250 -20.10 1.42 -11.57
N ARG A 251 -19.30 0.65 -12.30
CA ARG A 251 -18.86 -0.70 -11.87
C ARG A 251 -18.06 -0.69 -10.59
N THR A 252 -17.04 0.17 -10.48
CA THR A 252 -16.22 0.30 -9.28
C THR A 252 -17.07 0.68 -8.08
N LYS A 253 -17.98 1.64 -8.25
CA LYS A 253 -18.90 2.05 -7.20
C LYS A 253 -19.79 0.90 -6.74
N ARG A 254 -20.36 0.14 -7.69
CA ARG A 254 -21.16 -1.05 -7.36
C ARG A 254 -20.32 -2.13 -6.68
N LEU A 255 -19.10 -2.38 -7.16
CA LEU A 255 -18.18 -3.34 -6.56
C LEU A 255 -17.85 -2.98 -5.11
N ALA A 256 -17.56 -1.71 -4.82
CA ALA A 256 -17.31 -1.22 -3.47
C ALA A 256 -18.52 -1.47 -2.54
N GLN A 257 -19.74 -1.21 -3.00
CA GLN A 257 -20.96 -1.50 -2.24
C GLN A 257 -21.14 -3.00 -1.98
N LEU A 258 -20.86 -3.85 -2.99
CA LEU A 258 -20.95 -5.30 -2.88
C LEU A 258 -19.91 -5.84 -1.89
N HIS A 259 -18.66 -5.35 -1.95
CA HIS A 259 -17.61 -5.70 -1.00
C HIS A 259 -18.00 -5.29 0.43
N ASP A 260 -18.44 -4.05 0.66
CA ASP A 260 -18.87 -3.60 1.99
C ASP A 260 -20.00 -4.48 2.55
N THR A 261 -21.00 -4.76 1.72
CA THR A 261 -22.15 -5.60 2.11
C THR A 261 -21.69 -7.03 2.43
N ALA A 262 -20.88 -7.63 1.58
CA ALA A 262 -20.47 -9.02 1.72
C ALA A 262 -19.49 -9.21 2.89
N PHE A 263 -18.55 -8.29 3.11
CA PHE A 263 -17.66 -8.32 4.28
C PHE A 263 -18.41 -8.06 5.59
N ARG A 264 -19.41 -7.17 5.61
CA ARG A 264 -20.28 -7.00 6.80
C ARG A 264 -21.08 -8.27 7.09
N ALA A 265 -21.63 -8.92 6.07
CA ALA A 265 -22.34 -10.19 6.22
C ALA A 265 -21.41 -11.30 6.74
N LEU A 266 -20.16 -11.36 6.27
CA LEU A 266 -19.15 -12.28 6.78
C LEU A 266 -18.77 -11.94 8.23
N GLY A 267 -18.58 -10.66 8.55
CA GLY A 267 -18.31 -10.18 9.90
C GLY A 267 -19.43 -10.48 10.89
N ALA A 268 -20.69 -10.55 10.44
CA ALA A 268 -21.79 -11.02 11.28
C ALA A 268 -21.70 -12.52 11.63
N ARG A 269 -20.99 -13.32 10.82
CA ARG A 269 -20.72 -14.76 11.07
C ARG A 269 -19.39 -14.98 11.80
N VAL A 270 -18.44 -14.06 11.66
CA VAL A 270 -17.12 -14.05 12.28
C VAL A 270 -16.95 -12.72 13.04
N PRO A 271 -17.42 -12.62 14.30
CA PRO A 271 -17.51 -11.35 15.01
C PRO A 271 -16.18 -10.56 15.10
N GLU A 272 -15.05 -11.24 15.18
CA GLU A 272 -13.71 -10.65 15.19
C GLU A 272 -13.40 -9.88 13.90
N LEU A 273 -13.98 -10.29 12.76
CA LEU A 273 -13.80 -9.64 11.46
C LEU A 273 -14.60 -8.34 11.36
N LEU A 274 -15.75 -8.23 12.03
CA LEU A 274 -16.65 -7.09 11.86
C LEU A 274 -15.98 -5.74 12.13
N PRO A 275 -15.23 -5.53 13.23
CA PRO A 275 -14.47 -4.30 13.44
C PRO A 275 -13.41 -4.07 12.36
N MET A 276 -12.75 -5.13 11.87
CA MET A 276 -11.71 -5.02 10.84
C MET A 276 -12.25 -4.43 9.54
N VAL A 277 -13.44 -4.84 9.12
CA VAL A 277 -14.06 -4.41 7.85
C VAL A 277 -14.92 -3.16 7.97
N THR A 278 -15.16 -2.64 9.19
CA THR A 278 -16.05 -1.48 9.38
C THR A 278 -15.38 -0.28 10.03
N THR A 279 -14.72 -0.46 11.17
CA THR A 279 -14.31 0.66 12.05
C THR A 279 -12.80 0.78 12.21
N LEU A 280 -12.06 -0.33 12.30
CA LEU A 280 -10.62 -0.29 12.58
C LEU A 280 -9.83 0.40 11.46
N GLY A 281 -10.11 0.03 10.21
CA GLY A 281 -9.45 0.66 9.05
C GLY A 281 -9.76 2.15 8.96
N GLU A 282 -11.01 2.55 9.20
CA GLU A 282 -11.45 3.94 9.16
C GLU A 282 -10.81 4.80 10.26
N ALA A 283 -10.71 4.24 11.48
CA ALA A 283 -10.06 4.90 12.60
C ALA A 283 -8.57 5.14 12.30
N ALA A 284 -7.87 4.14 11.76
CA ALA A 284 -6.46 4.26 11.40
C ALA A 284 -6.22 5.21 10.22
N PHE A 285 -7.12 5.22 9.23
CA PHE A 285 -7.11 6.20 8.14
C PHE A 285 -7.21 7.63 8.70
N THR A 286 -8.19 7.85 9.57
CA THR A 286 -8.43 9.15 10.22
C THR A 286 -7.26 9.58 11.10
N GLU A 287 -6.69 8.65 11.88
CA GLU A 287 -5.52 8.90 12.71
C GLU A 287 -4.31 9.31 11.87
N TRP A 288 -4.06 8.61 10.76
CA TRP A 288 -2.99 8.97 9.84
C TRP A 288 -3.18 10.38 9.28
N THR A 289 -4.39 10.70 8.81
CA THR A 289 -4.74 12.03 8.28
C THR A 289 -4.53 13.14 9.30
N ARG A 290 -4.93 12.91 10.56
CA ARG A 290 -4.71 13.84 11.67
C ARG A 290 -3.22 14.05 11.91
N ALA A 291 -2.45 12.97 12.02
CA ALA A 291 -1.00 13.02 12.24
C ALA A 291 -0.28 13.71 11.09
N HIS A 292 -0.70 13.49 9.84
CA HIS A 292 -0.18 14.21 8.68
C HIS A 292 -0.48 15.70 8.75
N THR A 293 -1.68 16.09 9.18
CA THR A 293 -2.00 17.52 9.35
C THR A 293 -1.17 18.17 10.46
N GLU A 294 -1.00 17.50 11.60
CA GLU A 294 -0.20 17.97 12.74
C GLU A 294 1.30 18.07 12.42
N ASN A 295 1.81 17.20 11.53
CA ASN A 295 3.23 17.10 11.17
C ASN A 295 3.51 17.40 9.70
N ARG A 296 2.64 18.20 9.05
CA ARG A 296 2.61 18.38 7.59
C ARG A 296 3.97 18.73 7.00
N ALA A 297 4.62 19.77 7.52
CA ALA A 297 5.90 20.25 7.00
C ALA A 297 6.98 19.16 7.02
N ALA A 298 7.07 18.40 8.11
CA ALA A 298 8.05 17.33 8.26
C ALA A 298 7.76 16.14 7.33
N MET A 299 6.49 15.73 7.22
CA MET A 299 6.11 14.62 6.34
C MET A 299 6.24 14.98 4.86
N GLU A 300 5.87 16.21 4.45
CA GLU A 300 6.07 16.70 3.08
C GLU A 300 7.56 16.75 2.71
N GLN A 301 8.43 17.14 3.65
CA GLN A 301 9.88 17.10 3.45
C GLN A 301 10.40 15.66 3.23
N ALA A 302 9.89 14.68 3.98
CA ALA A 302 10.22 13.27 3.78
C ALA A 302 9.74 12.76 2.41
N PHE A 303 8.52 13.13 1.99
CA PHE A 303 7.99 12.75 0.67
C PHE A 303 8.74 13.39 -0.50
N GLU A 304 9.19 14.63 -0.34
CA GLU A 304 10.02 15.34 -1.31
C GLU A 304 11.42 14.71 -1.43
N PHE A 305 12.02 14.29 -0.31
CA PHE A 305 13.23 13.48 -0.34
C PHE A 305 13.05 12.20 -1.17
N GLU A 306 12.00 11.42 -0.92
CA GLU A 306 11.75 10.19 -1.67
C GLU A 306 11.50 10.46 -3.16
N LEU A 307 10.84 11.58 -3.49
CA LEU A 307 10.60 12.00 -4.86
C LEU A 307 11.92 12.31 -5.58
N ARG A 308 12.79 13.12 -4.97
CA ARG A 308 14.12 13.44 -5.50
C ARG A 308 14.96 12.19 -5.70
N LEU A 309 14.93 11.26 -4.73
CA LEU A 309 15.64 9.98 -4.84
C LEU A 309 15.13 9.14 -6.01
N ALA A 310 13.81 9.02 -6.17
CA ALA A 310 13.23 8.22 -7.26
C ALA A 310 13.47 8.83 -8.66
N GLN A 311 13.58 10.16 -8.76
CA GLN A 311 13.77 10.86 -10.03
C GLN A 311 15.26 10.96 -10.42
N GLY A 312 16.13 11.29 -9.48
CA GLY A 312 17.53 11.58 -9.75
C GLY A 312 18.53 10.59 -9.14
N GLY A 313 18.04 9.53 -8.48
CA GLY A 313 18.86 8.53 -7.83
C GLY A 313 19.62 9.03 -6.59
N PRO A 314 20.57 8.24 -6.08
CA PRO A 314 21.38 8.57 -4.90
C PRO A 314 22.03 9.97 -4.93
N GLY A 315 22.49 10.40 -6.11
CA GLY A 315 23.17 11.69 -6.27
C GLY A 315 22.27 12.90 -6.01
N ALA A 316 20.95 12.78 -6.25
CA ALA A 316 19.99 13.88 -6.13
C ALA A 316 19.60 14.22 -4.68
N VAL A 317 19.96 13.34 -3.74
CA VAL A 317 19.67 13.52 -2.31
C VAL A 317 20.93 13.74 -1.48
N ARG A 318 22.07 14.06 -2.09
CA ARG A 318 23.27 14.44 -1.33
C ARG A 318 22.97 15.61 -0.39
N GLY A 319 23.39 15.48 0.86
CA GLY A 319 23.19 16.51 1.88
C GLY A 319 21.78 16.57 2.47
N CYS A 320 20.91 15.57 2.24
CA CYS A 320 19.58 15.52 2.86
C CYS A 320 19.59 15.37 4.39
N ALA A 321 20.71 14.92 4.98
CA ALA A 321 20.75 14.40 6.34
C ALA A 321 20.47 15.46 7.40
N PRO A 322 21.05 16.68 7.36
CA PRO A 322 20.82 17.69 8.38
C PRO A 322 19.34 18.10 8.51
N GLU A 323 18.64 18.24 7.39
CA GLU A 323 17.24 18.67 7.39
C GLU A 323 16.31 17.55 7.88
N LEU A 324 16.50 16.31 7.40
CA LEU A 324 15.67 15.17 7.82
C LEU A 324 15.95 14.76 9.27
N ARG A 325 17.21 14.87 9.71
CA ARG A 325 17.59 14.67 11.12
C ARG A 325 16.86 15.65 12.02
N ARG A 326 16.90 16.95 11.68
CA ARG A 326 16.20 17.97 12.45
C ARG A 326 14.70 17.68 12.52
N ALA A 327 14.06 17.39 11.39
CA ALA A 327 12.64 17.04 11.35
C ALA A 327 12.30 15.82 12.22
N TRP A 328 13.15 14.79 12.22
CA TRP A 328 13.00 13.61 13.06
C TRP A 328 13.17 13.92 14.56
N HIS A 329 14.21 14.67 14.93
CA HIS A 329 14.45 15.07 16.31
C HIS A 329 13.34 15.98 16.85
N ASP A 330 12.94 17.00 16.10
CA ASP A 330 11.86 17.92 16.48
C ASP A 330 10.55 17.14 16.69
N TYR A 331 10.27 16.16 15.83
CA TYR A 331 9.12 15.26 15.97
C TYR A 331 9.19 14.47 17.30
N LEU A 332 10.32 13.81 17.57
CA LEU A 332 10.53 13.04 18.80
C LEU A 332 10.46 13.91 20.06
N GLU A 333 11.09 15.08 20.06
CA GLU A 333 11.01 16.03 21.17
C GLU A 333 9.58 16.51 21.43
N GLY A 334 8.79 16.69 20.36
CA GLY A 334 7.36 16.97 20.42
C GLY A 334 6.54 15.87 21.10
N GLN A 335 6.94 14.60 20.93
CA GLN A 335 6.30 13.45 21.59
C GLN A 335 6.63 13.37 23.08
N ARG A 336 7.72 14.01 23.55
CA ARG A 336 8.19 14.00 24.94
C ARG A 336 8.32 12.58 25.52
N PRO A 337 9.13 11.70 24.89
CA PRO A 337 9.31 10.32 25.36
C PRO A 337 9.87 10.31 26.78
N ALA A 338 9.36 9.44 27.64
CA ALA A 338 9.84 9.23 28.99
C ALA A 338 10.79 8.02 29.10
N SER A 339 10.74 7.11 28.11
CA SER A 339 11.58 5.92 28.06
C SER A 339 12.09 5.60 26.64
N PRO A 340 13.08 4.70 26.50
CA PRO A 340 13.49 4.16 25.20
C PRO A 340 12.31 3.54 24.42
N GLU A 341 11.42 2.84 25.11
CA GLU A 341 10.25 2.19 24.52
C GLU A 341 9.28 3.21 23.91
N ASP A 342 9.16 4.42 24.47
CA ASP A 342 8.36 5.49 23.87
C ASP A 342 8.95 5.96 22.52
N VAL A 343 10.29 6.00 22.41
CA VAL A 343 10.96 6.34 21.14
C VAL A 343 10.78 5.19 20.14
N GLU A 344 10.87 3.94 20.57
CA GLU A 344 10.59 2.78 19.72
C GLU A 344 9.13 2.74 19.26
N ALA A 345 8.18 3.06 20.13
CA ALA A 345 6.77 3.17 19.76
C ALA A 345 6.51 4.35 18.80
N SER A 346 7.33 5.40 18.85
CA SER A 346 7.16 6.58 17.99
C SER A 346 7.32 6.26 16.51
N VAL A 347 8.15 5.28 16.12
CA VAL A 347 8.29 4.88 14.71
C VAL A 347 7.14 4.02 14.20
N ASP A 348 6.27 3.53 15.08
CA ASP A 348 5.03 2.85 14.72
C ASP A 348 3.86 3.83 14.47
N THR A 349 4.04 5.11 14.81
CA THR A 349 3.05 6.15 14.51
C THR A 349 3.08 6.53 13.01
N PRO A 350 1.98 7.11 12.48
CA PRO A 350 1.94 7.63 11.11
C PRO A 350 3.13 8.53 10.73
N ALA A 351 3.33 9.64 11.44
CA ALA A 351 4.38 10.60 11.14
C ALA A 351 5.77 10.02 11.41
N GLY A 352 5.95 9.34 12.55
CA GLY A 352 7.25 8.83 12.93
C GLY A 352 7.78 7.77 11.97
N SER A 353 6.91 6.88 11.47
CA SER A 353 7.32 5.86 10.49
C SER A 353 7.85 6.47 9.19
N VAL A 354 7.21 7.54 8.68
CA VAL A 354 7.59 8.22 7.43
C VAL A 354 8.89 8.98 7.61
N LEU A 355 9.02 9.73 8.71
CA LEU A 355 10.21 10.51 9.02
C LEU A 355 11.43 9.63 9.25
N ALA A 356 11.30 8.59 10.08
CA ALA A 356 12.40 7.67 10.35
C ALA A 356 12.83 6.91 9.09
N ALA A 357 11.90 6.49 8.22
CA ALA A 357 12.22 5.83 6.96
C ALA A 357 12.98 6.73 5.97
N ALA A 358 12.52 7.97 5.78
CA ALA A 358 13.21 8.94 4.94
C ALA A 358 14.59 9.28 5.52
N TYR A 359 14.67 9.47 6.84
CA TYR A 359 15.91 9.81 7.52
C TYR A 359 16.93 8.67 7.43
N TYR A 360 16.51 7.43 7.71
CA TYR A 360 17.30 6.23 7.49
C TYR A 360 17.90 6.20 6.08
N ARG A 361 17.05 6.39 5.06
CA ARG A 361 17.48 6.23 3.68
C ARG A 361 18.47 7.31 3.31
N CYS A 362 18.25 8.52 3.80
CA CYS A 362 19.15 9.63 3.60
C CYS A 362 20.54 9.37 4.20
N GLU A 363 20.64 8.90 5.46
CA GLU A 363 21.92 8.55 6.09
C GLU A 363 22.63 7.43 5.32
N LEU A 364 21.89 6.45 4.80
CA LEU A 364 22.45 5.40 3.94
C LEU A 364 23.07 5.99 2.65
N GLU A 365 22.36 6.87 1.94
CA GLU A 365 22.86 7.52 0.72
C GLU A 365 24.00 8.51 0.98
N ALA A 366 24.05 9.11 2.17
CA ALA A 366 25.14 9.95 2.63
C ALA A 366 26.40 9.15 3.01
N GLY A 367 26.33 7.81 3.08
CA GLY A 367 27.42 6.95 3.52
C GLY A 367 27.57 6.86 5.04
N GLU A 368 26.63 7.39 5.80
CA GLU A 368 26.60 7.44 7.26
C GLU A 368 26.04 6.14 7.85
N ARG A 369 26.74 5.04 7.55
CA ARG A 369 26.22 3.69 7.76
C ARG A 369 25.84 3.38 9.20
N ALA A 370 26.57 3.90 10.19
CA ALA A 370 26.27 3.64 11.59
C ALA A 370 24.90 4.23 12.00
N HIS A 371 24.55 5.43 11.51
CA HIS A 371 23.24 6.03 11.75
C HIS A 371 22.14 5.26 11.03
N ALA A 372 22.38 4.90 9.77
CA ALA A 372 21.44 4.08 9.00
C ALA A 372 21.17 2.73 9.71
N VAL A 373 22.18 2.05 10.25
CA VAL A 373 21.97 0.79 11.00
C VAL A 373 21.12 1.01 12.25
N ALA A 374 21.40 2.05 13.02
CA ALA A 374 20.63 2.37 14.23
C ALA A 374 19.14 2.60 13.91
N LEU A 375 18.86 3.39 12.86
CA LEU A 375 17.49 3.66 12.39
C LEU A 375 16.84 2.40 11.79
N ALA A 376 17.59 1.55 11.09
CA ALA A 376 17.07 0.28 10.58
C ALA A 376 16.62 -0.65 11.70
N GLN A 377 17.38 -0.74 12.79
CA GLN A 377 16.99 -1.54 13.95
C GLN A 377 15.75 -0.98 14.65
N LEU A 378 15.65 0.34 14.75
CA LEU A 378 14.45 1.01 15.24
C LEU A 378 13.22 0.69 14.36
N LEU A 379 13.39 0.71 13.03
CA LEU A 379 12.34 0.42 12.05
C LEU A 379 12.02 -1.07 11.89
N GLN A 380 12.90 -1.98 12.30
CA GLN A 380 12.75 -3.43 12.11
C GLN A 380 11.46 -3.99 12.75
N PRO A 381 11.12 -3.68 14.02
CA PRO A 381 9.85 -4.11 14.60
C PRO A 381 8.66 -3.30 14.08
N ALA A 382 8.91 -2.12 13.52
CA ALA A 382 7.88 -1.16 13.19
C ALA A 382 7.07 -1.56 11.94
N GLN A 383 5.79 -1.17 11.92
CA GLN A 383 4.95 -1.27 10.74
C GLN A 383 4.97 0.05 9.98
N THR A 384 5.51 0.04 8.76
CA THR A 384 5.54 1.22 7.89
C THR A 384 4.13 1.78 7.69
N GLN A 385 3.89 3.02 8.13
CA GLN A 385 2.61 3.73 8.01
C GLN A 385 2.73 4.86 7.00
N ARG A 386 3.09 4.49 5.77
CA ARG A 386 3.35 5.42 4.67
C ARG A 386 2.21 6.41 4.40
N GLY A 387 0.99 5.93 4.54
CA GLY A 387 -0.21 6.57 4.05
C GLY A 387 -1.47 6.05 4.75
N PRO A 388 -2.62 6.71 4.58
CA PRO A 388 -3.82 6.38 5.34
C PRO A 388 -4.42 5.02 4.93
N ARG A 389 -4.22 4.56 3.69
CA ARG A 389 -4.71 3.25 3.21
C ARG A 389 -3.84 2.12 3.76
N VAL A 390 -2.52 2.33 3.81
CA VAL A 390 -1.59 1.37 4.45
C VAL A 390 -1.77 1.35 5.97
N ALA A 391 -2.04 2.50 6.60
CA ALA A 391 -2.40 2.57 8.01
C ALA A 391 -3.65 1.72 8.31
N ALA A 392 -4.70 1.85 7.48
CA ALA A 392 -5.91 1.03 7.57
C ALA A 392 -5.61 -0.48 7.49
N LEU A 393 -4.80 -0.90 6.53
CA LEU A 393 -4.37 -2.30 6.39
C LEU A 393 -3.59 -2.79 7.62
N ASN A 394 -2.62 -2.01 8.09
CA ASN A 394 -1.78 -2.40 9.23
C ASN A 394 -2.60 -2.54 10.52
N ALA A 395 -3.60 -1.68 10.75
CA ALA A 395 -4.53 -1.84 11.86
C ALA A 395 -5.29 -3.18 11.78
N VAL A 396 -5.79 -3.55 10.60
CA VAL A 396 -6.45 -4.84 10.39
C VAL A 396 -5.48 -6.02 10.55
N ARG A 397 -4.22 -5.90 10.10
CA ARG A 397 -3.20 -6.95 10.30
C ARG A 397 -2.91 -7.22 11.77
N ARG A 398 -2.79 -6.16 12.59
CA ARG A 398 -2.60 -6.30 14.05
C ARG A 398 -3.80 -6.99 14.69
N ALA A 399 -5.02 -6.58 14.32
CA ALA A 399 -6.24 -7.21 14.81
C ALA A 399 -6.34 -8.68 14.37
N ALA A 400 -5.99 -9.01 13.13
CA ALA A 400 -5.95 -10.38 12.63
C ALA A 400 -4.90 -11.24 13.36
N ALA A 401 -3.72 -10.69 13.69
CA ALA A 401 -2.73 -11.42 14.48
C ALA A 401 -3.24 -11.79 15.88
N VAL A 402 -3.97 -10.88 16.52
CA VAL A 402 -4.68 -11.11 17.79
C VAL A 402 -5.78 -12.16 17.63
N ALA A 403 -6.63 -12.03 16.60
CA ALA A 403 -7.72 -12.96 16.33
C ALA A 403 -7.23 -14.39 16.05
N VAL A 404 -6.14 -14.58 15.29
CA VAL A 404 -5.57 -15.92 15.04
C VAL A 404 -5.05 -16.56 16.33
N ARG A 405 -4.44 -15.78 17.22
CA ARG A 405 -3.94 -16.27 18.50
C ARG A 405 -5.08 -16.73 19.39
N ASP A 406 -6.18 -15.97 19.43
CA ASP A 406 -7.30 -16.21 20.32
C ASP A 406 -8.31 -17.22 19.72
N ASN A 407 -8.35 -17.33 18.38
CA ASN A 407 -9.19 -18.23 17.61
C ASN A 407 -8.38 -18.87 16.45
N PRO A 408 -7.83 -20.09 16.65
CA PRO A 408 -7.04 -20.78 15.63
C PRO A 408 -7.80 -21.14 14.33
N ARG A 409 -9.13 -21.00 14.32
CA ARG A 409 -9.98 -21.20 13.13
C ARG A 409 -10.31 -19.90 12.40
N PHE A 410 -9.75 -18.77 12.84
CA PHE A 410 -9.94 -17.50 12.17
C PHE A 410 -9.44 -17.62 10.71
N PRO A 411 -10.26 -17.24 9.71
CA PRO A 411 -10.00 -17.60 8.31
C PRO A 411 -8.87 -16.80 7.66
N TYR A 412 -8.36 -15.76 8.32
CA TYR A 412 -7.33 -14.88 7.78
C TYR A 412 -6.04 -14.98 8.57
N THR A 413 -4.92 -14.68 7.92
CA THR A 413 -3.61 -14.63 8.57
C THR A 413 -2.97 -13.27 8.41
N ALA A 414 -2.29 -12.76 9.46
CA ALA A 414 -1.50 -11.55 9.34
C ALA A 414 -0.41 -11.63 8.25
N ARG A 415 0.03 -12.85 7.91
CA ARG A 415 0.97 -13.14 6.84
C ARG A 415 0.33 -13.10 5.45
N GLY A 416 -0.95 -13.43 5.30
CA GLY A 416 -1.64 -13.35 4.02
C GLY A 416 -2.21 -11.96 3.74
N LEU A 417 -2.52 -11.20 4.79
CA LEU A 417 -2.87 -9.78 4.74
C LEU A 417 -1.62 -8.92 4.46
N ARG A 418 -0.92 -9.20 3.36
CA ARG A 418 0.28 -8.45 2.99
C ARG A 418 -0.09 -7.16 2.27
N PRO A 419 0.65 -6.07 2.49
CA PRO A 419 0.67 -4.98 1.54
C PRO A 419 1.13 -5.48 0.17
N PHE A 420 0.71 -4.81 -0.89
CA PHE A 420 1.15 -5.07 -2.27
C PHE A 420 2.68 -5.14 -2.40
N ALA A 421 3.18 -5.98 -3.31
CA ALA A 421 4.56 -6.48 -3.34
C ALA A 421 5.65 -5.40 -3.38
N LEU A 422 5.52 -4.30 -4.11
CA LEU A 422 6.52 -3.21 -4.12
C LEU A 422 6.62 -2.40 -2.82
N MET A 423 5.60 -2.40 -1.95
CA MET A 423 5.81 -1.88 -0.58
C MET A 423 6.83 -2.73 0.18
N ARG A 424 7.03 -3.98 -0.24
CA ARG A 424 8.02 -4.88 0.34
C ARG A 424 9.43 -4.51 -0.09
N ASP A 425 9.65 -3.89 -1.25
CA ASP A 425 10.95 -3.37 -1.69
C ASP A 425 11.27 -2.03 -1.02
N GLY A 426 10.22 -1.23 -0.77
CA GLY A 426 10.27 -0.09 0.15
C GLY A 426 10.46 -0.47 1.63
N VAL A 427 10.57 -1.76 1.98
CA VAL A 427 10.96 -2.25 3.32
C VAL A 427 12.10 -3.28 3.21
N SER A 428 12.40 -3.79 2.00
CA SER A 428 13.48 -4.74 1.77
C SER A 428 14.81 -4.07 2.08
N TRP A 429 14.93 -2.77 1.87
CA TRP A 429 16.12 -2.03 2.26
C TRP A 429 16.44 -2.11 3.76
N VAL A 430 15.45 -2.22 4.67
CA VAL A 430 15.71 -2.48 6.10
C VAL A 430 16.31 -3.87 6.30
N ARG A 431 15.87 -4.85 5.50
CA ARG A 431 16.31 -6.25 5.56
C ARG A 431 17.62 -6.52 4.81
N ASP A 432 17.89 -5.73 3.77
CA ASP A 432 19.09 -5.74 2.94
C ASP A 432 20.23 -4.96 3.61
N VAL A 433 20.02 -4.45 4.83
CA VAL A 433 21.08 -4.16 5.80
C VAL A 433 21.74 -5.49 6.21
N GLY A 434 22.22 -6.28 5.25
CA GLY A 434 22.79 -7.61 5.47
C GLY A 434 24.02 -7.56 6.35
N ASP A 435 24.08 -8.39 7.39
CA ASP A 435 25.25 -8.68 8.23
C ASP A 435 26.25 -7.52 8.44
N TYR A 436 25.76 -6.28 8.58
CA TYR A 436 26.64 -5.15 8.85
C TYR A 436 27.10 -5.30 10.29
N SER A 437 28.36 -5.73 10.45
CA SER A 437 29.00 -5.84 11.75
C SER A 437 29.22 -4.43 12.31
N SER A 438 28.21 -3.87 12.97
CA SER A 438 28.41 -2.80 13.93
C SER A 438 28.80 -3.44 15.25
N SER A 439 29.86 -2.94 15.89
CA SER A 439 30.14 -3.30 17.27
C SER A 439 29.35 -2.35 18.17
N VAL A 440 28.62 -2.92 19.12
CA VAL A 440 28.07 -2.12 20.22
C VAL A 440 29.22 -1.82 21.18
N VAL A 441 29.48 -0.53 21.40
CA VAL A 441 30.41 -0.06 22.42
C VAL A 441 29.60 0.38 23.65
N GLU A 442 30.07 0.00 24.83
CA GLU A 442 29.46 0.35 26.10
C GLU A 442 30.54 0.77 27.11
N GLY A 443 30.29 1.85 27.84
CA GLY A 443 31.17 2.27 28.92
C GLY A 443 30.75 3.58 29.58
N VAL A 444 31.51 3.98 30.61
CA VAL A 444 31.30 5.26 31.31
C VAL A 444 32.13 6.35 30.65
N VAL A 445 31.50 7.45 30.30
CA VAL A 445 32.15 8.60 29.65
C VAL A 445 33.19 9.23 30.58
N ALA A 446 34.43 9.32 30.10
CA ALA A 446 35.54 9.97 30.78
C ALA A 446 35.64 11.45 30.39
N THR A 447 35.66 11.75 29.08
CA THR A 447 35.75 13.11 28.57
C THR A 447 34.84 13.32 27.36
N LEU A 448 34.39 14.57 27.19
CA LEU A 448 33.69 15.07 26.02
C LEU A 448 34.48 16.26 25.48
N THR A 449 34.96 16.17 24.24
CA THR A 449 35.71 17.25 23.59
C THR A 449 35.02 17.65 22.29
N PRO A 450 34.57 18.89 22.13
CA PRO A 450 34.03 19.37 20.85
C PRO A 450 35.05 19.22 19.72
N ARG A 451 34.61 18.73 18.55
CA ARG A 451 35.42 18.55 17.34
C ARG A 451 34.56 18.89 16.10
N GLY A 452 34.42 20.19 15.81
CA GLY A 452 33.61 20.65 14.68
C GLY A 452 32.12 20.38 14.91
N GLU A 453 31.50 19.59 14.03
CA GLU A 453 30.10 19.15 14.16
C GLU A 453 29.93 17.93 15.08
N ASP A 454 31.04 17.34 15.51
CA ASP A 454 31.06 16.17 16.37
C ASP A 454 31.51 16.51 17.81
N VAL A 455 31.20 15.59 18.72
CA VAL A 455 31.71 15.53 20.08
C VAL A 455 32.53 14.25 20.19
N ARG A 456 33.82 14.38 20.48
CA ARG A 456 34.68 13.23 20.77
C ARG A 456 34.37 12.73 22.18
N VAL A 457 33.91 11.49 22.25
CA VAL A 457 33.60 10.79 23.51
C VAL A 457 34.74 9.83 23.81
N THR A 458 35.33 9.93 24.99
CA THR A 458 36.27 8.93 25.51
C THR A 458 35.66 8.21 26.70
N PHE A 459 36.05 6.97 26.92
CA PHE A 459 35.51 6.13 27.98
C PHE A 459 36.55 5.91 29.09
N ARG A 460 36.07 5.71 30.32
CA ARG A 460 36.90 5.33 31.46
C ARG A 460 37.39 3.89 31.26
N THR A 461 38.63 3.64 31.69
CA THR A 461 39.11 2.28 31.88
C THR A 461 38.30 1.62 33.00
N GLN A 462 37.68 0.48 32.69
CA GLN A 462 36.92 -0.31 33.65
C GLN A 462 37.58 -1.67 33.82
N ARG A 463 37.59 -2.16 35.06
CA ARG A 463 38.11 -3.49 35.37
C ARG A 463 36.97 -4.49 35.30
N VAL A 464 36.98 -5.34 34.28
CA VAL A 464 35.94 -6.33 34.03
C VAL A 464 36.48 -7.74 34.23
N GLU A 465 35.62 -8.61 34.74
CA GLU A 465 35.93 -10.02 34.92
C GLU A 465 35.60 -10.78 33.63
N LEU A 466 36.63 -11.29 32.95
CA LEU A 466 36.46 -12.10 31.75
C LEU A 466 36.71 -13.58 32.05
N PRO A 467 35.92 -14.48 31.44
CA PRO A 467 36.18 -15.91 31.56
C PRO A 467 37.52 -16.26 30.93
N VAL A 468 38.31 -17.05 31.63
CA VAL A 468 39.48 -17.70 31.05
C VAL A 468 39.00 -18.99 30.40
N LEU A 469 39.10 -19.03 29.07
CA LEU A 469 38.70 -20.20 28.28
C LEU A 469 39.94 -21.04 27.95
N GLN A 470 39.92 -22.31 28.32
CA GLN A 470 40.87 -23.29 27.82
C GLN A 470 40.21 -24.04 26.65
N CYS A 471 40.73 -23.79 25.45
CA CYS A 471 40.20 -24.37 24.22
C CYS A 471 41.10 -25.49 23.72
N THR A 472 40.55 -26.69 23.53
CA THR A 472 41.20 -27.79 22.82
C THR A 472 40.64 -27.90 21.41
N GLU A 473 41.51 -28.01 20.42
CA GLU A 473 41.08 -28.25 19.03
C GLU A 473 40.44 -29.63 18.92
N THR A 474 39.33 -29.70 18.20
CA THR A 474 38.65 -30.95 17.85
C THR A 474 39.13 -31.43 16.49
N ASN A 475 38.79 -32.65 16.11
CA ASN A 475 39.01 -33.16 14.76
C ASN A 475 37.94 -32.71 13.74
N ARG A 476 37.06 -31.76 14.08
CA ARG A 476 36.01 -31.26 13.18
C ARG A 476 36.44 -29.96 12.53
N ILE A 477 36.39 -29.89 11.20
CA ILE A 477 36.67 -28.65 10.46
C ILE A 477 35.61 -27.59 10.82
N HIS A 478 36.05 -26.40 11.22
CA HIS A 478 35.19 -25.23 11.39
C HIS A 478 35.05 -24.45 10.08
N ARG A 479 36.19 -24.13 9.45
CA ARG A 479 36.25 -23.54 8.11
C ARG A 479 37.62 -23.76 7.46
N ILE A 480 37.67 -23.68 6.15
CA ILE A 480 38.92 -23.60 5.37
C ILE A 480 39.12 -22.13 5.00
N LEU A 481 40.26 -21.56 5.37
CA LEU A 481 40.61 -20.18 5.08
C LEU A 481 41.01 -20.01 3.60
N PRO A 482 41.00 -18.76 3.06
CA PRO A 482 41.33 -18.52 1.65
C PRO A 482 42.73 -18.99 1.21
N ASP A 483 43.66 -19.14 2.14
CA ASP A 483 45.01 -19.67 1.94
C ASP A 483 45.10 -21.20 1.97
N GLY A 484 43.96 -21.89 2.15
CA GLY A 484 43.88 -23.35 2.29
C GLY A 484 44.08 -23.85 3.73
N THR A 485 44.32 -22.98 4.71
CA THR A 485 44.49 -23.38 6.10
C THR A 485 43.17 -23.87 6.69
N ILE A 486 43.17 -25.10 7.22
CA ILE A 486 42.01 -25.68 7.90
C ILE A 486 41.97 -25.17 9.34
N GLN A 487 40.96 -24.37 9.69
CA GLN A 487 40.63 -24.07 11.08
C GLN A 487 39.72 -25.17 11.64
N TYR A 488 40.19 -25.86 12.66
CA TYR A 488 39.39 -26.84 13.40
C TYR A 488 38.50 -26.17 14.45
N ARG A 489 37.34 -26.77 14.69
CA ARG A 489 36.40 -26.36 15.73
C ARG A 489 37.06 -26.58 17.08
N ARG A 490 36.92 -25.62 17.99
CA ARG A 490 37.50 -25.69 19.33
C ARG A 490 36.41 -26.05 20.34
N ASN A 491 36.75 -26.92 21.28
CA ASN A 491 35.94 -27.15 22.46
C ASN A 491 36.54 -26.32 23.60
N CYS A 492 35.86 -25.25 24.00
CA CYS A 492 36.34 -24.33 25.01
C CYS A 492 35.61 -24.59 26.33
N VAL A 493 36.36 -24.84 27.40
CA VAL A 493 35.84 -24.92 28.77
C VAL A 493 36.30 -23.70 29.54
N GLN A 494 35.41 -23.11 30.33
CA GLN A 494 35.76 -22.03 31.25
C GLN A 494 36.55 -22.62 32.42
N THR A 495 37.80 -22.21 32.59
CA THR A 495 38.72 -22.71 33.63
C THR A 495 38.94 -21.74 34.77
N GLY A 496 38.38 -20.53 34.66
CA GLY A 496 38.41 -19.52 35.69
C GLY A 496 37.94 -18.17 35.16
N THR A 497 38.29 -17.12 35.89
CA THR A 497 38.06 -15.74 35.51
C THR A 497 39.33 -14.92 35.73
N ARG A 498 39.48 -13.83 34.98
CA ARG A 498 40.56 -12.87 35.18
C ARG A 498 40.00 -11.46 35.09
N LEU A 499 40.50 -10.59 35.96
CA LEU A 499 40.22 -9.16 35.86
C LEU A 499 41.13 -8.55 34.79
N VAL A 500 40.54 -7.90 33.82
CA VAL A 500 41.26 -7.11 32.82
C VAL A 500 40.72 -5.68 32.80
N ASP A 501 41.65 -4.75 32.64
CA ASP A 501 41.31 -3.36 32.38
C ASP A 501 40.92 -3.23 30.91
N VAL A 502 39.68 -2.81 30.67
CA VAL A 502 39.12 -2.60 29.33
C VAL A 502 38.75 -1.13 29.22
N THR A 503 39.28 -0.48 28.19
CA THR A 503 38.90 0.88 27.81
C THR A 503 38.22 0.81 26.46
N PRO A 504 36.92 1.09 26.37
CA PRO A 504 36.25 1.17 25.09
C PRO A 504 36.92 2.23 24.20
N PRO A 505 37.05 1.99 22.88
CA PRO A 505 37.66 2.94 21.97
C PRO A 505 36.89 4.27 21.95
N ALA A 506 37.61 5.38 21.78
CA ALA A 506 36.97 6.69 21.64
C ALA A 506 36.08 6.73 20.39
N GLY A 507 34.96 7.46 20.48
CA GLY A 507 33.99 7.64 19.41
C GLY A 507 33.81 9.10 19.04
N LEU A 508 33.33 9.36 17.83
CA LEU A 508 32.84 10.68 17.40
C LEU A 508 31.32 10.62 17.29
N VAL A 509 30.63 11.37 18.14
CA VAL A 509 29.17 11.47 18.13
C VAL A 509 28.80 12.81 17.51
N HIS A 510 27.97 12.84 16.46
CA HIS A 510 27.49 14.10 15.92
C HIS A 510 26.74 14.90 17.00
N ARG A 511 26.93 16.22 17.07
CA ARG A 511 26.41 17.07 18.15
C ARG A 511 24.90 16.94 18.37
N ASP A 512 24.14 16.78 17.28
CA ASP A 512 22.68 16.61 17.30
C ASP A 512 22.25 15.33 18.04
N PHE A 513 23.15 14.34 18.15
CA PHE A 513 22.92 13.12 18.90
C PHE A 513 23.51 13.11 20.31
N ALA A 514 24.24 14.17 20.70
CA ALA A 514 24.97 14.19 21.96
C ALA A 514 24.10 14.48 23.19
N ALA A 515 22.77 14.61 23.03
CA ALA A 515 21.86 14.87 24.14
C ALA A 515 21.97 13.78 25.22
N GLY A 516 21.94 14.20 26.49
CA GLY A 516 22.05 13.31 27.66
C GLY A 516 23.44 12.71 27.91
N ILE A 517 24.40 12.85 26.98
CA ILE A 517 25.77 12.39 27.17
C ILE A 517 26.52 13.38 28.06
N ALA A 518 27.00 12.94 29.22
CA ALA A 518 27.82 13.74 30.12
C ALA A 518 28.97 12.93 30.73
N VAL A 519 29.99 13.61 31.26
CA VAL A 519 31.09 12.93 31.96
C VAL A 519 30.54 12.19 33.18
N GLY A 520 30.92 10.92 33.33
CA GLY A 520 30.45 10.04 34.40
C GLY A 520 29.13 9.31 34.10
N HIS A 521 28.47 9.61 32.98
CA HIS A 521 27.31 8.87 32.50
C HIS A 521 27.74 7.60 31.77
N ALA A 522 26.93 6.53 31.87
CA ALA A 522 27.08 5.38 30.99
C ALA A 522 26.53 5.72 29.59
N LEU A 523 27.18 5.17 28.57
CA LEU A 523 26.78 5.30 27.17
C LEU A 523 26.90 3.95 26.49
N ARG A 524 25.81 3.54 25.83
CA ARG A 524 25.80 2.43 24.88
C ARG A 524 25.60 3.01 23.49
N ALA A 525 26.41 2.60 22.52
CA ALA A 525 26.41 3.18 21.18
C ALA A 525 26.79 2.17 20.09
N TYR A 526 26.30 2.38 18.86
CA TYR A 526 26.85 1.70 17.69
C TYR A 526 28.13 2.37 17.26
N GLN A 527 29.14 1.55 16.97
CA GLN A 527 30.42 2.02 16.49
C GLN A 527 30.68 1.45 15.09
N GLY A 528 31.02 2.33 14.14
CA GLY A 528 31.41 1.95 12.78
C GLY A 528 32.65 1.03 12.74
N SER A 529 32.84 0.29 11.65
CA SER A 529 33.91 -0.73 11.54
C SER A 529 35.27 -0.23 11.04
N SER A 530 35.44 1.07 10.76
CA SER A 530 36.68 1.62 10.19
C SER A 530 37.51 2.38 11.23
N ASN A 531 38.81 2.07 11.28
CA ASN A 531 39.73 2.45 12.36
C ASN A 531 40.11 3.94 12.46
N GLU A 532 39.78 4.80 11.50
CA GLU A 532 40.38 6.15 11.43
C GLU A 532 39.48 7.32 11.85
N ASP A 533 38.15 7.17 11.86
CA ASP A 533 37.23 8.14 12.48
C ASP A 533 35.90 7.41 12.77
N VAL A 534 35.84 6.76 13.93
CA VAL A 534 34.72 5.87 14.25
C VAL A 534 33.50 6.68 14.66
N ARG A 535 32.72 7.10 13.66
CA ARG A 535 31.40 7.66 13.89
C ARG A 535 30.60 6.70 14.76
N THR A 536 30.08 7.27 15.84
CA THR A 536 29.46 6.58 16.94
C THR A 536 28.06 7.12 17.11
N VAL A 537 27.09 6.22 17.13
CA VAL A 537 25.67 6.56 17.24
C VAL A 537 25.19 6.16 18.61
N PRO A 538 24.86 7.12 19.49
CA PRO A 538 24.40 6.81 20.83
C PRO A 538 23.08 6.06 20.73
N LEU A 539 23.02 4.87 21.34
CA LEU A 539 21.78 4.12 21.50
C LEU A 539 21.06 4.63 22.73
N VAL A 540 21.72 4.55 23.88
CA VAL A 540 21.20 4.99 25.17
C VAL A 540 22.31 5.71 25.92
N ALA A 541 22.04 6.93 26.38
CA ALA A 541 22.84 7.60 27.40
C ALA A 541 22.08 7.52 28.73
N TYR A 542 22.78 7.24 29.82
CA TYR A 542 22.18 7.09 31.14
C TYR A 542 22.60 8.24 32.07
N ALA A 543 21.73 8.70 32.96
CA ALA A 543 22.00 9.76 33.94
C ALA A 543 22.96 9.30 35.07
N ASP A 544 23.52 8.11 34.97
CA ASP A 544 24.45 7.52 35.93
C ASP A 544 25.42 6.56 35.23
N GLY A 545 26.57 6.32 35.87
CA GLY A 545 27.58 5.39 35.35
C GLY A 545 27.23 3.91 35.52
N GLY A 546 26.13 3.58 36.21
CA GLY A 546 25.65 2.22 36.43
C GLY A 546 24.65 1.73 35.38
N ALA A 547 24.33 2.57 34.38
CA ALA A 547 23.37 2.28 33.33
C ALA A 547 21.95 1.97 33.84
N THR A 548 21.51 2.64 34.91
CA THR A 548 20.19 2.35 35.53
C THR A 548 19.08 3.32 35.16
N ARG A 549 19.41 4.58 34.85
CA ARG A 549 18.41 5.61 34.52
C ARG A 549 18.66 6.17 33.13
N PRO A 550 17.96 5.72 32.08
CA PRO A 550 18.06 6.30 30.75
C PRO A 550 17.80 7.81 30.79
N ALA A 551 18.70 8.60 30.22
CA ALA A 551 18.62 10.06 30.09
C ALA A 551 18.35 10.50 28.65
N ALA A 552 18.85 9.73 27.67
CA ALA A 552 18.57 9.95 26.26
C ALA A 552 18.58 8.63 25.48
N TYR A 553 17.82 8.57 24.39
CA TYR A 553 17.79 7.46 23.44
C TYR A 553 17.91 7.99 22.01
N LEU A 554 18.84 7.46 21.22
CA LEU A 554 19.15 7.94 19.86
C LEU A 554 19.32 9.47 19.78
N GLY A 555 19.92 10.06 20.82
CA GLY A 555 20.16 11.50 20.89
C GLY A 555 18.95 12.36 21.23
N VAL A 556 17.84 11.78 21.66
CA VAL A 556 16.67 12.51 22.18
C VAL A 556 16.61 12.37 23.69
N THR A 557 16.45 13.51 24.39
CA THR A 557 16.35 13.53 25.86
C THR A 557 15.03 12.91 26.32
N LEU A 558 15.11 12.00 27.28
CA LEU A 558 13.95 11.38 27.93
C LEU A 558 13.49 12.24 29.11
N ARG A 559 12.18 12.41 29.31
CA ARG A 559 11.59 13.36 30.27
C ARG A 559 10.87 12.73 31.45
#